data_AF-J3AUC2-F1
#
_entry.id   AF-J3AUC2-F1
#
_cell.length_a   1.000
_cell.length_b   1.000
_cell.length_c   1.000
_cell.angle_alpha   90.00
_cell.angle_beta   90.00
_cell.angle_gamma   90.00
#
_symmetry.space_group_name_H-M   'P 1'
#
loop_
_entity.id
_entity.type
_entity.pdbx_description
1 polymer ?
#
loop_
_entity_poly.entity_id
_entity_poly.type
_entity_poly.pdbx_seq_one_letter_code
_entity_poly.pdbx_strand_id
1 'polypeptide(L)'
;MIERAGTGERIYSAIKAYLLAESDHRPGDRIEVADLSRRFGASATPVRAALHRLAGERLLVSHQGEGFSAPRVTEPGLADLYRWNAALLVNAIRAAPAGAAWPQALDIDPRTSPIPYLEAVFAALAAHCGNLELEWAVAGANDRLHRARRAERALAPDFVEEILQLGGLMDAEGPRGLRAAIVGYHRKRLRLAPAVARHLHGLGDRERR
;
A
#
# COMPACT_ATOMS: atom_id res chain seq x y z
N MET A 1 -4.29 -15.50 22.54
CA MET A 1 -5.31 -14.79 23.33
C MET A 1 -5.70 -13.56 22.51
N ILE A 2 -6.85 -13.57 21.84
CA ILE A 2 -7.26 -12.45 20.98
C ILE A 2 -7.82 -11.37 21.92
N GLU A 3 -7.00 -10.38 22.28
CA GLU A 3 -7.51 -9.15 22.87
C GLU A 3 -8.52 -8.55 21.89
N ARG A 4 -9.76 -8.37 22.34
CA ARG A 4 -10.75 -7.58 21.60
C ARG A 4 -10.18 -6.17 21.50
N ALA A 5 -9.65 -5.82 20.33
CA ALA A 5 -9.10 -4.51 20.03
C ALA A 5 -10.05 -3.42 20.58
N GLY A 6 -9.53 -2.47 21.36
CA GLY A 6 -10.35 -1.40 21.95
C GLY A 6 -11.16 -0.67 20.88
N THR A 7 -12.27 -0.04 21.27
CA THR A 7 -13.17 0.65 20.32
C THR A 7 -12.43 1.64 19.41
N GLY A 8 -11.41 2.33 19.91
CA GLY A 8 -10.56 3.22 19.11
C GLY A 8 -9.76 2.51 18.01
N GLU A 9 -9.18 1.34 18.31
CA GLU A 9 -8.42 0.56 17.32
C GLU A 9 -9.33 0.02 16.22
N ARG A 10 -10.54 -0.44 16.57
CA ARG A 10 -11.53 -0.88 15.57
C ARG A 10 -11.94 0.26 14.63
N ILE A 11 -12.17 1.45 15.18
CA ILE A 11 -12.50 2.64 14.39
C ILE A 11 -11.35 3.04 13.47
N TYR A 12 -10.12 3.04 13.99
CA TYR A 12 -8.93 3.33 13.18
C TYR A 12 -8.80 2.35 12.01
N SER A 13 -8.86 1.04 12.26
CA SER A 13 -8.71 0.02 11.23
C SER A 13 -9.83 0.08 10.18
N ALA A 14 -11.07 0.34 10.61
CA ALA A 14 -12.20 0.52 9.71
C ALA A 14 -12.04 1.76 8.81
N ILE A 15 -11.62 2.90 9.38
CA ILE A 15 -11.37 4.12 8.61
C ILE A 15 -10.22 3.91 7.61
N LYS A 16 -9.13 3.25 8.04
CA LYS A 16 -7.99 2.95 7.16
C LYS A 16 -8.42 2.09 5.97
N ALA A 17 -9.11 0.99 6.23
CA ALA A 17 -9.60 0.09 5.19
C ALA A 17 -10.51 0.82 4.19
N TYR A 18 -11.46 1.62 4.70
CA TYR A 18 -12.34 2.44 3.87
C TYR A 18 -11.57 3.43 3.00
N LEU A 19 -10.61 4.17 3.58
CA LEU A 19 -9.83 5.17 2.84
C LEU A 19 -8.95 4.53 1.77
N LEU A 20 -8.42 3.33 1.98
CA LEU A 20 -7.55 2.66 1.02
C LEU A 20 -8.35 1.99 -0.11
N ALA A 21 -9.37 1.20 0.25
CA ALA A 21 -10.03 0.29 -0.68
C ALA A 21 -11.34 0.83 -1.26
N GLU A 22 -12.16 1.50 -0.45
CA GLU A 22 -13.55 1.82 -0.81
C GLU A 22 -13.76 3.28 -1.24
N SER A 23 -12.96 4.20 -0.72
CA SER A 23 -13.16 5.64 -1.00
C SER A 23 -12.63 6.05 -2.38
N ASP A 24 -13.32 7.01 -2.99
CA ASP A 24 -12.94 7.62 -4.27
C ASP A 24 -12.28 9.00 -4.09
N HIS A 25 -11.78 9.30 -2.89
CA HIS A 25 -11.10 10.56 -2.63
C HIS A 25 -9.89 10.73 -3.57
N ARG A 26 -9.82 11.86 -4.25
CA ARG A 26 -8.67 12.25 -5.06
C ARG A 26 -7.58 12.87 -4.19
N PRO A 27 -6.32 12.86 -4.64
CA PRO A 27 -5.25 13.56 -3.94
C PRO A 27 -5.60 15.05 -3.69
N GLY A 28 -5.55 15.48 -2.43
CA GLY A 28 -5.93 16.82 -2.00
C GLY A 28 -7.39 16.99 -1.56
N ASP A 29 -8.25 15.99 -1.75
CA ASP A 29 -9.63 16.06 -1.26
C ASP A 29 -9.67 16.15 0.26
N ARG A 30 -10.61 16.96 0.77
CA ARG A 30 -10.85 17.10 2.22
C ARG A 30 -11.47 15.81 2.78
N ILE A 31 -11.05 15.44 3.98
CA ILE A 31 -11.59 14.31 4.73
C ILE A 31 -12.37 14.88 5.92
N GLU A 32 -13.69 14.81 5.83
CA GLU A 32 -14.59 15.40 6.81
C GLU A 32 -14.86 14.44 7.98
N VAL A 33 -14.51 14.89 9.20
CA VAL A 33 -14.70 14.11 10.44
C VAL A 33 -16.16 13.73 10.62
N ALA A 34 -17.08 14.66 10.34
CA ALA A 34 -18.51 14.44 10.50
C ALA A 34 -19.04 13.30 9.61
N ASP A 35 -18.51 13.17 8.40
CA ASP A 35 -18.92 12.14 7.45
C ASP A 35 -18.46 10.76 7.91
N LEU A 36 -17.22 10.65 8.37
CA LEU A 36 -16.69 9.40 8.93
C LEU A 36 -17.39 9.04 10.25
N SER A 37 -17.69 10.01 11.11
CA SER A 37 -18.48 9.79 12.33
C SER A 37 -19.85 9.19 12.02
N ARG A 38 -20.56 9.71 11.00
CA ARG A 38 -21.84 9.15 10.57
C ARG A 38 -21.66 7.75 9.96
N ARG A 39 -20.66 7.54 9.10
CA ARG A 39 -20.42 6.25 8.43
C ARG A 39 -20.13 5.13 9.41
N PHE A 40 -19.30 5.40 10.43
CA PHE A 40 -18.85 4.38 11.38
C PHE A 40 -19.60 4.38 12.71
N GLY A 41 -20.66 5.20 12.86
CA GLY A 41 -21.45 5.27 14.08
C GLY A 41 -20.63 5.65 15.31
N ALA A 42 -19.64 6.53 15.15
CA ALA A 42 -18.68 6.90 16.20
C ALA A 42 -18.66 8.41 16.43
N SER A 43 -18.40 8.82 17.68
CA SER A 43 -18.24 10.23 18.02
C SER A 43 -16.99 10.83 17.36
N ALA A 44 -16.91 12.17 17.31
CA ALA A 44 -15.81 12.85 16.64
C ALA A 44 -14.44 12.58 17.28
N THR A 45 -14.37 12.32 18.58
CA THR A 45 -13.11 12.10 19.31
C THR A 45 -12.30 10.89 18.82
N PRO A 46 -12.84 9.65 18.80
CA PRO A 46 -12.10 8.49 18.27
C PRO A 46 -11.83 8.60 16.78
N VAL A 47 -12.71 9.25 16.00
CA VAL A 47 -12.48 9.51 14.57
C VAL A 47 -11.29 10.45 14.39
N ARG A 48 -11.22 11.58 15.10
CA ARG A 48 -10.07 12.50 15.04
C ARG A 48 -8.77 11.84 15.47
N ALA A 49 -8.79 11.03 16.53
CA ALA A 49 -7.63 10.27 16.97
C ALA A 49 -7.12 9.32 15.86
N ALA A 50 -8.04 8.58 15.21
CA ALA A 50 -7.71 7.75 14.06
C ALA A 50 -7.12 8.55 12.89
N LEU A 51 -7.71 9.69 12.53
CA LEU A 51 -7.20 10.53 11.45
C LEU A 51 -5.83 11.14 11.74
N HIS A 52 -5.56 11.55 12.98
CA HIS A 52 -4.23 12.01 13.38
C HIS A 52 -3.20 10.88 13.29
N ARG A 53 -3.55 9.66 13.69
CA ARG A 53 -2.67 8.49 13.52
C ARG A 53 -2.39 8.20 12.05
N LEU A 54 -3.42 8.22 11.19
CA LEU A 54 -3.28 8.06 9.74
C LEU A 54 -2.44 9.18 9.11
N ALA A 55 -2.51 10.40 9.64
CA ALA A 55 -1.63 11.49 9.23
C ALA A 55 -0.16 11.22 9.63
N GLY A 56 0.08 10.67 10.84
CA GLY A 56 1.40 10.18 11.26
C GLY A 56 1.95 9.06 10.37
N GLU A 57 1.07 8.21 9.84
CA GLU A 57 1.40 7.17 8.85
C GLU A 57 1.57 7.71 7.42
N ARG A 58 1.37 9.02 7.21
CA ARG A 58 1.42 9.72 5.91
C ARG A 58 0.36 9.23 4.91
N LEU A 59 -0.74 8.68 5.41
CA LEU A 59 -1.92 8.32 4.63
C LEU A 59 -2.89 9.50 4.49
N LEU A 60 -2.73 10.51 5.35
CA LEU A 60 -3.46 11.78 5.34
C LEU A 60 -2.49 12.95 5.59
N VAL A 61 -2.93 14.15 5.24
CA VAL A 61 -2.28 15.40 5.63
C VAL A 61 -3.18 16.09 6.64
N SER A 62 -2.64 16.41 7.80
CA SER A 62 -3.31 17.22 8.83
C SER A 62 -2.98 18.70 8.58
N HIS A 63 -4.01 19.53 8.51
CA HIS A 63 -3.88 20.98 8.42
C HIS A 63 -4.26 21.61 9.75
N GLN A 64 -3.43 22.53 10.25
CA GLN A 64 -3.67 23.17 11.55
C GLN A 64 -5.00 23.93 11.53
N GLY A 65 -5.95 23.52 12.37
CA GLY A 65 -7.29 24.12 12.45
C GLY A 65 -8.23 23.82 11.27
N GLU A 66 -7.71 23.34 10.14
CA GLU A 66 -8.50 23.17 8.90
C GLU A 66 -8.93 21.73 8.60
N GLY A 67 -8.47 20.75 9.39
CA GLY A 67 -8.90 19.36 9.29
C GLY A 67 -7.89 18.47 8.56
N PHE A 68 -8.38 17.53 7.74
CA PHE A 68 -7.55 16.53 7.06
C PHE A 68 -7.80 16.52 5.56
N SER A 69 -6.80 16.10 4.79
CA SER A 69 -6.95 15.86 3.36
C SER A 69 -6.17 14.63 2.89
N ALA A 70 -6.58 14.06 1.77
CA ALA A 70 -5.81 13.03 1.09
C ALA A 70 -4.45 13.61 0.62
N PRO A 71 -3.32 12.88 0.78
CA PRO A 71 -2.02 13.38 0.36
C PRO A 71 -1.98 13.68 -1.14
N ARG A 72 -1.39 14.81 -1.51
CA ARG A 72 -1.09 15.10 -2.93
C ARG A 72 -0.01 14.14 -3.42
N VAL A 73 -0.23 13.56 -4.60
CA VAL A 73 0.73 12.65 -5.23
C VAL A 73 1.41 13.39 -6.38
N THR A 74 2.73 13.50 -6.34
CA THR A 74 3.53 14.02 -7.44
C THR A 74 4.29 12.88 -8.11
N GLU A 75 4.62 13.02 -9.40
CA GLU A 75 5.43 12.02 -10.09
C GLU A 75 6.77 11.77 -9.37
N PRO A 76 7.58 12.80 -9.00
CA PRO A 76 8.82 12.55 -8.27
C PRO A 76 8.60 11.86 -6.93
N GLY A 77 7.59 12.29 -6.16
CA GLY A 77 7.30 11.70 -4.85
C GLY A 77 6.84 10.25 -4.94
N LEU A 78 6.06 9.91 -5.97
CA LEU A 78 5.67 8.53 -6.23
C LEU A 78 6.86 7.67 -6.68
N ALA A 79 7.73 8.21 -7.55
CA ALA A 79 8.95 7.54 -7.96
C ALA A 79 9.88 7.25 -6.77
N ASP A 80 10.02 8.19 -5.83
CA ASP A 80 10.80 7.97 -4.60
C ASP A 80 10.18 6.90 -3.71
N LEU A 81 8.86 6.87 -3.61
CA LEU A 81 8.15 5.83 -2.86
C LEU A 81 8.37 4.43 -3.47
N TYR A 82 8.35 4.30 -4.81
CA TYR A 82 8.70 3.05 -5.48
C TYR A 82 10.17 2.65 -5.26
N ARG A 83 11.12 3.57 -5.36
CA ARG A 83 12.54 3.29 -5.11
C ARG A 83 12.77 2.83 -3.67
N TRP A 84 12.11 3.49 -2.72
CA TRP A 84 12.20 3.13 -1.31
C TRP A 84 11.62 1.73 -1.05
N ASN A 85 10.43 1.43 -1.58
CA ASN A 85 9.84 0.08 -1.43
C ASN A 85 10.73 -1.00 -2.07
N ALA A 86 11.31 -0.75 -3.25
CA ALA A 86 12.28 -1.65 -3.87
C ALA A 86 13.50 -1.90 -2.96
N ALA A 87 14.06 -0.84 -2.38
CA ALA A 87 15.22 -0.95 -1.49
C ALA A 87 14.90 -1.74 -0.22
N LEU A 88 13.74 -1.52 0.39
CA LEU A 88 13.27 -2.28 1.55
C LEU A 88 13.16 -3.78 1.24
N LEU A 89 12.51 -4.13 0.13
CA LEU A 89 12.28 -5.53 -0.25
C LEU A 89 13.58 -6.24 -0.65
N VAL A 90 14.48 -5.56 -1.36
CA VAL A 90 15.81 -6.10 -1.67
C VAL A 90 16.62 -6.31 -0.39
N ASN A 91 16.50 -5.42 0.60
CA ASN A 91 17.16 -5.60 1.89
C ASN A 91 16.56 -6.79 2.66
N ALA A 92 15.24 -6.92 2.68
CA ALA A 92 14.55 -8.05 3.31
C ALA A 92 14.99 -9.40 2.71
N ILE A 93 15.05 -9.51 1.38
CA ILE A 93 15.53 -10.73 0.69
C ILE A 93 16.99 -11.04 1.05
N ARG A 94 17.84 -10.02 1.17
CA ARG A 94 19.26 -10.20 1.51
C ARG A 94 19.46 -10.59 2.98
N ALA A 95 18.65 -10.05 3.87
CA ALA A 95 18.75 -10.26 5.32
C ALA A 95 18.07 -11.56 5.79
N ALA A 96 17.31 -12.22 4.91
CA ALA A 96 16.65 -13.49 5.17
C ALA A 96 17.65 -14.55 5.69
N PRO A 97 17.36 -15.21 6.83
CA PRO A 97 18.18 -16.32 7.33
C PRO A 97 18.21 -17.49 6.34
N ALA A 98 19.37 -18.11 6.17
CA ALA A 98 19.48 -19.30 5.34
C ALA A 98 18.63 -20.45 5.92
N GLY A 99 17.80 -21.07 5.09
CA GLY A 99 16.95 -22.20 5.49
C GLY A 99 15.72 -21.83 6.33
N ALA A 100 15.42 -20.54 6.50
CA ALA A 100 14.12 -20.14 7.03
C ALA A 100 13.01 -20.61 6.06
N ALA A 101 11.91 -21.10 6.60
CA ALA A 101 10.76 -21.47 5.79
C ALA A 101 10.13 -20.20 5.18
N TRP A 102 9.94 -20.22 3.86
CA TRP A 102 9.16 -19.17 3.21
C TRP A 102 7.72 -19.19 3.74
N PRO A 103 7.06 -18.04 3.84
CA PRO A 103 5.67 -17.98 4.29
C PRO A 103 4.79 -18.87 3.42
N GLN A 104 3.91 -19.64 4.07
CA GLN A 104 2.98 -20.54 3.38
C GLN A 104 2.07 -19.76 2.42
N ALA A 105 1.44 -20.48 1.50
CA ALA A 105 0.50 -19.94 0.54
C ALA A 105 -0.48 -18.97 1.23
N LEU A 106 -0.54 -17.75 0.69
CA LEU A 106 -1.42 -16.71 1.19
C LEU A 106 -2.87 -17.10 0.92
N ASP A 107 -3.74 -17.01 1.94
CA ASP A 107 -5.19 -17.23 1.80
C ASP A 107 -5.88 -16.01 1.14
N ILE A 108 -5.35 -15.62 -0.01
CA ILE A 108 -5.83 -14.50 -0.82
C ILE A 108 -5.74 -14.96 -2.27
N ASP A 109 -6.87 -15.01 -2.98
CA ASP A 109 -6.84 -15.34 -4.40
C ASP A 109 -6.30 -14.13 -5.22
N PRO A 110 -5.13 -14.27 -5.88
CA PRO A 110 -4.52 -13.19 -6.66
C PRO A 110 -5.37 -12.75 -7.86
N ARG A 111 -6.29 -13.58 -8.36
CA ARG A 111 -7.14 -13.23 -9.51
C ARG A 111 -8.29 -12.31 -9.11
N THR A 112 -8.87 -12.53 -7.94
CA THR A 112 -9.96 -11.72 -7.40
C THR A 112 -9.44 -10.52 -6.61
N SER A 113 -8.34 -10.70 -5.88
CA SER A 113 -7.74 -9.70 -4.97
C SER A 113 -6.24 -9.50 -5.22
N PRO A 114 -5.82 -9.04 -6.41
CA PRO A 114 -4.41 -8.94 -6.79
C PRO A 114 -3.59 -7.98 -5.91
N ILE A 115 -4.17 -6.85 -5.50
CA ILE A 115 -3.46 -5.83 -4.71
C ILE A 115 -3.22 -6.33 -3.27
N PRO A 116 -4.25 -6.82 -2.53
CA PRO A 116 -4.02 -7.45 -1.23
C PRO A 116 -3.04 -8.63 -1.30
N TYR A 117 -3.09 -9.44 -2.37
CA TYR A 117 -2.14 -10.54 -2.55
C TYR A 117 -0.71 -10.03 -2.70
N LEU A 118 -0.46 -9.03 -3.55
CA LEU A 118 0.87 -8.42 -3.72
C LEU A 118 1.40 -7.79 -2.42
N GLU A 119 0.51 -7.12 -1.68
CA GLU A 119 0.83 -6.52 -0.38
C GLU A 119 1.24 -7.59 0.64
N ALA A 120 0.50 -8.69 0.67
CA ALA A 120 0.80 -9.84 1.51
C ALA A 120 2.09 -10.56 1.09
N VAL A 121 2.38 -10.67 -0.21
CA VAL A 121 3.68 -11.13 -0.72
C VAL A 121 4.80 -10.26 -0.16
N PHE A 122 4.71 -8.93 -0.28
CA PHE A 122 5.74 -8.03 0.24
C PHE A 122 5.87 -8.06 1.77
N ALA A 123 4.75 -8.16 2.49
CA ALA A 123 4.76 -8.30 3.94
C ALA A 123 5.42 -9.62 4.38
N ALA A 124 5.13 -10.71 3.68
CA ALA A 124 5.75 -12.02 3.87
C ALA A 124 7.28 -11.96 3.66
N LEU A 125 7.76 -11.27 2.61
CA LEU A 125 9.21 -11.05 2.42
C LEU A 125 9.85 -10.28 3.58
N ALA A 126 9.17 -9.27 4.09
CA ALA A 126 9.67 -8.45 5.19
C ALA A 126 9.71 -9.25 6.51
N ALA A 127 8.64 -10.00 6.83
CA ALA A 127 8.58 -10.84 8.04
C ALA A 127 9.66 -11.94 8.03
N HIS A 128 9.96 -12.47 6.85
CA HIS A 128 10.94 -13.53 6.67
C HIS A 128 12.38 -13.10 7.04
N CYS A 129 12.70 -11.80 7.04
CA CYS A 129 14.02 -11.33 7.45
C CYS A 129 14.22 -11.17 8.96
N GLY A 130 13.15 -11.33 9.76
CA GLY A 130 13.19 -11.23 11.22
C GLY A 130 13.56 -9.84 11.76
N ASN A 131 13.40 -8.79 10.95
CA ASN A 131 13.68 -7.41 11.33
C ASN A 131 12.37 -6.60 11.39
N LEU A 132 11.97 -6.29 12.62
CA LEU A 132 10.73 -5.57 12.91
C LEU A 132 10.63 -4.20 12.21
N GLU A 133 11.74 -3.47 12.08
CA GLU A 133 11.75 -2.17 11.42
C GLU A 133 11.56 -2.30 9.90
N LEU A 134 12.05 -3.39 9.29
CA LEU A 134 11.77 -3.68 7.89
C LEU A 134 10.31 -4.09 7.68
N GLU A 135 9.73 -4.88 8.59
CA GLU A 135 8.31 -5.22 8.56
C GLU A 135 7.43 -3.98 8.61
N TRP A 136 7.66 -3.09 9.58
CA TRP A 136 6.91 -1.83 9.71
C TRP A 136 7.11 -0.90 8.52
N ALA A 137 8.34 -0.78 8.01
CA ALA A 137 8.61 0.03 6.84
C ALA A 137 7.91 -0.49 5.58
N VAL A 138 7.88 -1.82 5.37
CA VAL A 138 7.19 -2.44 4.23
C VAL A 138 5.68 -2.33 4.38
N ALA A 139 5.12 -2.53 5.58
CA ALA A 139 3.70 -2.31 5.84
C ALA A 139 3.27 -0.86 5.53
N GLY A 140 4.02 0.13 6.03
CA GLY A 140 3.74 1.54 5.74
C GLY A 140 3.95 1.90 4.26
N ALA A 141 4.91 1.28 3.58
CA ALA A 141 5.06 1.43 2.14
C ALA A 141 3.87 0.84 1.36
N ASN A 142 3.36 -0.32 1.79
CA ASN A 142 2.18 -0.94 1.20
C ASN A 142 0.97 -0.04 1.31
N ASP A 143 0.66 0.46 2.51
CA ASP A 143 -0.49 1.35 2.70
C ASP A 143 -0.41 2.60 1.82
N ARG A 144 0.79 3.22 1.75
CA ARG A 144 1.01 4.44 0.96
C ARG A 144 0.98 4.19 -0.55
N LEU A 145 1.30 2.98 -0.99
CA LEU A 145 1.26 2.57 -2.41
C LEU A 145 -0.07 1.95 -2.83
N HIS A 146 -0.96 1.60 -1.90
CA HIS A 146 -2.20 0.88 -2.21
C HIS A 146 -3.03 1.56 -3.32
N ARG A 147 -3.25 2.87 -3.20
CA ARG A 147 -3.99 3.63 -4.22
C ARG A 147 -3.25 3.72 -5.56
N ALA A 148 -1.92 3.85 -5.53
CA ALA A 148 -1.12 3.81 -6.75
C ALA A 148 -1.24 2.44 -7.45
N ARG A 149 -1.23 1.34 -6.70
CA ARG A 149 -1.44 -0.02 -7.23
C ARG A 149 -2.83 -0.23 -7.83
N ARG A 150 -3.87 0.44 -7.31
CA ARG A 150 -5.20 0.47 -7.95
C ARG A 150 -5.14 1.13 -9.33
N ALA A 151 -4.44 2.25 -9.44
CA ALA A 151 -4.22 2.91 -10.73
C ALA A 151 -3.32 2.09 -11.67
N GLU A 152 -2.27 1.44 -11.15
CA GLU A 152 -1.42 0.53 -11.92
C GLU A 152 -2.23 -0.61 -12.53
N ARG A 153 -3.14 -1.24 -11.77
CA ARG A 153 -4.04 -2.29 -12.27
C ARG A 153 -4.90 -1.80 -13.44
N ALA A 154 -5.33 -0.54 -13.43
CA ALA A 154 -6.11 0.04 -14.52
C ALA A 154 -5.24 0.39 -15.75
N LEU A 155 -3.95 0.65 -15.55
CA LEU A 155 -3.03 1.14 -16.60
C LEU A 155 -2.14 0.05 -17.20
N ALA A 156 -1.93 -1.07 -16.50
CA ALA A 156 -1.06 -2.17 -16.91
C ALA A 156 -1.88 -3.44 -17.19
N PRO A 157 -2.02 -3.88 -18.46
CA PRO A 157 -2.76 -5.09 -18.80
C PRO A 157 -2.20 -6.38 -18.20
N ASP A 158 -0.87 -6.45 -18.02
CA ASP A 158 -0.13 -7.60 -17.48
C ASP A 158 -0.04 -7.59 -15.94
N PHE A 159 -0.79 -6.73 -15.25
CA PHE A 159 -0.66 -6.52 -13.81
C PHE A 159 -0.90 -7.80 -13.00
N VAL A 160 -1.92 -8.58 -13.35
CA VAL A 160 -2.28 -9.80 -12.61
C VAL A 160 -1.28 -10.91 -12.89
N GLU A 161 -0.88 -11.11 -14.14
CA GLU A 161 0.13 -12.09 -14.55
C GLU A 161 1.48 -11.82 -13.88
N GLU A 162 1.89 -10.55 -13.77
CA GLU A 162 3.12 -10.16 -13.09
C GLU A 162 3.09 -10.48 -11.59
N ILE A 163 1.95 -10.24 -10.92
CA ILE A 163 1.78 -10.54 -9.49
C ILE A 163 1.82 -12.06 -9.25
N LEU A 164 1.18 -12.84 -10.13
CA LEU A 164 1.23 -14.30 -10.09
C LEU A 164 2.67 -14.82 -10.25
N GLN A 165 3.45 -14.23 -11.15
CA GLN A 165 4.87 -14.58 -11.33
C GLN A 165 5.69 -14.26 -10.08
N LEU A 166 5.46 -13.12 -9.43
CA LEU A 166 6.14 -12.78 -8.18
C LEU A 166 5.81 -13.77 -7.06
N GLY A 167 4.54 -14.14 -6.91
CA GLY A 167 4.09 -15.15 -5.96
C GLY A 167 4.73 -16.51 -6.18
N GLY A 168 4.69 -17.02 -7.41
CA GLY A 168 5.28 -18.33 -7.74
C GLY A 168 6.81 -18.39 -7.55
N LEU A 169 7.51 -17.26 -7.64
CA LEU A 169 8.95 -17.20 -7.35
C LEU A 169 9.28 -17.28 -5.85
N MET A 170 8.33 -16.93 -4.97
CA MET A 170 8.48 -17.20 -3.53
C MET A 170 8.36 -18.70 -3.25
N ASP A 171 7.43 -19.38 -3.91
CA ASP A 171 7.21 -20.83 -3.74
C ASP A 171 8.35 -21.68 -4.32
N ALA A 172 9.04 -21.18 -5.35
CA ALA A 172 10.13 -21.89 -6.04
C ALA A 172 11.54 -21.73 -5.41
N GLU A 173 11.64 -21.17 -4.20
CA GLU A 173 12.84 -21.12 -3.34
C GLU A 173 14.15 -20.59 -3.97
N GLY A 174 14.10 -19.48 -4.74
CA GLY A 174 15.27 -18.88 -5.36
C GLY A 174 15.49 -17.38 -5.04
N PRO A 175 16.32 -17.00 -4.04
CA PRO A 175 16.48 -15.59 -3.63
C PRO A 175 17.03 -14.68 -4.74
N ARG A 176 17.84 -15.23 -5.66
CA ARG A 176 18.37 -14.48 -6.82
C ARG A 176 17.27 -14.15 -7.83
N GLY A 177 16.41 -15.12 -8.15
CA GLY A 177 15.30 -14.94 -9.08
C GLY A 177 14.28 -13.94 -8.54
N LEU A 178 13.93 -14.10 -7.26
CA LEU A 178 13.01 -13.21 -6.57
C LEU A 178 13.52 -11.77 -6.50
N ARG A 179 14.80 -11.56 -6.14
CA ARG A 179 15.41 -10.23 -6.14
C ARG A 179 15.33 -9.58 -7.53
N ALA A 180 15.67 -10.32 -8.59
CA ALA A 180 15.61 -9.81 -9.96
C ALA A 180 14.18 -9.43 -10.37
N ALA A 181 13.20 -10.25 -9.99
CA ALA A 181 11.78 -9.99 -10.27
C ALA A 181 11.27 -8.75 -9.53
N ILE A 182 11.60 -8.57 -8.24
CA ILE A 182 11.26 -7.37 -7.45
C ILE A 182 11.84 -6.11 -8.09
N VAL A 183 13.11 -6.14 -8.51
CA VAL A 183 13.74 -5.01 -9.21
C VAL A 183 13.05 -4.73 -10.55
N GLY A 184 12.69 -5.78 -11.29
CA GLY A 184 11.95 -5.69 -12.55
C GLY A 184 10.58 -5.03 -12.40
N TYR A 185 9.80 -5.49 -11.41
CA TYR A 185 8.50 -4.92 -11.03
C TYR A 185 8.62 -3.42 -10.78
N HIS A 186 9.53 -3.00 -9.89
CA HIS A 186 9.68 -1.59 -9.53
C HIS A 186 10.21 -0.74 -10.69
N ARG A 187 11.07 -1.29 -11.56
CA ARG A 187 11.51 -0.60 -12.80
C ARG A 187 10.36 -0.35 -13.77
N LYS A 188 9.39 -1.26 -13.88
CA LYS A 188 8.16 -1.00 -14.65
C LYS A 188 7.32 0.10 -13.99
N ARG A 189 7.12 0.05 -12.66
CA ARG A 189 6.36 1.09 -11.93
C ARG A 189 6.97 2.48 -12.00
N LEU A 190 8.30 2.59 -11.97
CA LEU A 190 9.00 3.85 -12.19
C LEU A 190 8.71 4.45 -13.57
N ARG A 191 8.57 3.62 -14.62
CA ARG A 191 8.18 4.08 -15.97
C ARG A 191 6.70 4.50 -16.03
N LEU A 192 5.85 3.90 -15.20
CA LEU A 192 4.42 4.23 -15.10
C LEU A 192 4.11 5.39 -14.16
N ALA A 193 5.06 5.83 -13.32
CA ALA A 193 4.84 6.86 -12.29
C ALA A 193 4.17 8.14 -12.82
N PRO A 194 4.53 8.69 -14.00
CA PRO A 194 3.84 9.87 -14.54
C PRO A 194 2.35 9.59 -14.84
N ALA A 195 2.06 8.45 -15.48
CA ALA A 195 0.71 8.05 -15.85
C ALA A 195 -0.16 7.74 -14.61
N VAL A 196 0.43 7.06 -13.62
CA VAL A 196 -0.23 6.76 -12.34
C VAL A 196 -0.56 8.05 -11.58
N ALA A 197 0.40 8.98 -11.46
CA ALA A 197 0.16 10.26 -10.79
C ALA A 197 -0.98 11.04 -11.47
N ARG A 198 -0.97 11.15 -12.81
CA ARG A 198 -2.05 11.78 -13.57
C ARG A 198 -3.40 11.11 -13.34
N HIS A 199 -3.45 9.78 -13.43
CA HIS A 199 -4.66 8.98 -13.23
C HIS A 199 -5.27 9.23 -11.84
N LEU A 200 -4.44 9.25 -10.79
CA LEU A 200 -4.89 9.51 -9.42
C LEU A 200 -5.53 10.90 -9.25
N HIS A 201 -5.06 11.91 -9.97
CA HIS A 201 -5.67 13.25 -9.99
C HIS A 201 -6.93 13.34 -10.88
N GLY A 202 -7.36 12.25 -11.50
CA GLY A 202 -8.44 12.25 -12.49
C GLY A 202 -8.08 12.99 -13.78
N LEU A 203 -6.78 13.21 -14.03
CA LEU A 203 -6.26 13.80 -15.25
C LEU A 203 -6.03 12.65 -16.25
N GLY A 204 -7.12 12.14 -16.81
CA GLY A 204 -7.02 11.18 -17.93
C GLY A 204 -6.22 11.77 -19.10
N ASP A 205 -5.79 10.92 -20.01
CA ASP A 205 -5.40 11.35 -21.35
C ASP A 205 -6.66 11.91 -22.02
N ARG A 206 -6.99 13.19 -21.75
CA ARG A 206 -7.83 13.95 -22.67
C ARG A 206 -7.10 13.84 -23.99
N GLU A 207 -7.78 13.18 -24.94
CA GLU A 207 -7.43 13.02 -26.34
C GLU A 207 -6.38 14.04 -26.76
N ARG A 208 -5.20 13.55 -27.15
CA ARG A 208 -4.35 14.30 -28.08
C ARG A 208 -5.24 14.60 -29.30
N ARG A 209 -5.92 15.74 -29.29
CA ARG A 209 -6.54 16.33 -30.47
C ARG A 209 -5.45 16.86 -31.39
#